data_AF-A0A7V7WQC0-F1
#
_entry.id   AF-A0A7V7WQC0-F1
#
_cell.length_a   1.000
_cell.length_b   1.000
_cell.length_c   1.000
_cell.angle_alpha   90.00
_cell.angle_beta   90.00
_cell.angle_gamma   90.00
#
_symmetry.space_group_name_H-M   'P 1'
#
loop_
_entity.id
_entity.type
_entity.pdbx_description
1 polymer ?
#
loop_
_entity_poly.entity_id
_entity_poly.type
_entity_poly.pdbx_seq_one_letter_code
_entity_poly.pdbx_strand_id
1 'polypeptide(L)'
;MEWWWLAVVVLVLVGFAGLVLPVLPGVLFIFAGLWLGAWIDAYERVGVAMVVLIGVLGLIGWVIDFVAGLLGAKAVGASAMALGGAALGALLG
;
A
#
# COMPACT_ATOMS: atom_id res chain seq x y z
N MET A 1 -6.35 -5.05 -26.18
CA MET A 1 -6.11 -4.14 -25.04
C MET A 1 -5.77 -4.99 -23.82
N GLU A 2 -4.73 -5.82 -23.96
CA GLU A 2 -4.42 -6.91 -23.00
C GLU A 2 -3.42 -6.45 -21.92
N TRP A 3 -2.56 -5.49 -22.27
CA TRP A 3 -1.36 -5.16 -21.51
C TRP A 3 -1.65 -4.42 -20.20
N TRP A 4 -2.77 -3.71 -20.12
CA TRP A 4 -3.23 -3.09 -18.88
C TRP A 4 -3.60 -4.13 -17.81
N TRP A 5 -4.19 -5.26 -18.21
CA TRP A 5 -4.46 -6.35 -17.27
C TRP A 5 -3.19 -6.99 -16.74
N LEU A 6 -2.13 -7.09 -17.56
CA LEU A 6 -0.81 -7.50 -17.07
C LEU A 6 -0.27 -6.50 -16.03
N ALA A 7 -0.41 -5.19 -16.29
CA ALA A 7 0.00 -4.16 -15.32
C ALA A 7 -0.79 -4.27 -14.00
N VAL A 8 -2.11 -4.53 -14.05
CA VAL A 8 -2.94 -4.78 -12.87
C VAL A 8 -2.39 -5.97 -12.07
N VAL A 9 -2.15 -7.10 -12.73
CA VAL A 9 -1.61 -8.31 -12.08
C VAL A 9 -0.24 -8.03 -11.46
N VAL A 10 0.65 -7.36 -12.18
CA VAL A 10 1.98 -6.99 -11.67
C VAL A 10 1.87 -6.08 -10.45
N LEU A 11 1.05 -5.03 -10.50
CA LEU A 11 0.84 -4.12 -9.38
C LEU A 11 0.32 -4.84 -8.13
N VAL A 12 -0.68 -5.72 -8.29
CA VAL A 12 -1.24 -6.48 -7.18
C VAL A 12 -0.22 -7.46 -6.61
N LEU A 13 0.53 -8.18 -7.44
CA LEU A 13 1.53 -9.15 -6.98
C LEU A 13 2.73 -8.46 -6.30
N VAL A 14 3.21 -7.35 -6.85
CA VAL A 14 4.27 -6.54 -6.24
C VAL A 14 3.81 -5.98 -4.91
N GLY A 15 2.58 -5.45 -4.86
CA GLY A 15 2.01 -4.93 -3.62
C GLY A 15 1.82 -6.01 -2.56
N PHE A 16 1.34 -7.19 -2.95
CA PHE A 16 1.23 -8.35 -2.07
C PHE A 16 2.61 -8.82 -1.57
N ALA A 17 3.61 -8.87 -2.45
CA ALA A 17 4.99 -9.15 -2.06
C ALA A 17 5.52 -8.10 -1.08
N GLY A 18 5.16 -6.81 -1.26
CA GLY A 18 5.49 -5.71 -0.35
C GLY A 18 4.86 -5.82 1.04
N LEU A 19 3.78 -6.59 1.22
CA LEU A 19 3.23 -6.89 2.54
C LEU A 19 4.10 -7.88 3.34
N VAL A 20 4.84 -8.75 2.63
CA VAL A 20 5.74 -9.76 3.23
C VAL A 20 7.17 -9.24 3.32
N LEU A 21 7.63 -8.58 2.26
CA LEU A 21 8.93 -7.95 2.14
C LEU A 21 8.72 -6.45 2.42
N PRO A 22 9.00 -5.96 3.64
CA PRO A 22 8.70 -4.60 4.07
C PRO A 22 9.69 -3.58 3.47
N VAL A 23 9.87 -3.65 2.15
CA VAL A 23 10.72 -2.80 1.33
C VAL A 23 9.85 -1.86 0.51
N LEU A 24 8.59 -2.21 0.23
CA LEU A 24 7.68 -1.44 -0.61
C LEU A 24 6.38 -1.13 0.16
N PRO A 25 5.72 0.01 -0.12
CA PRO A 25 4.39 0.30 0.42
C PRO A 25 3.33 -0.59 -0.24
N GLY A 26 3.24 -1.85 0.19
CA GLY A 26 2.46 -2.90 -0.47
C GLY A 26 0.98 -2.55 -0.70
N VAL A 27 0.36 -1.89 0.28
CA VAL A 27 -1.03 -1.43 0.20
C VAL A 27 -1.26 -0.44 -0.95
N LEU A 28 -0.30 0.46 -1.21
CA LEU A 28 -0.42 1.45 -2.28
C LEU A 28 -0.37 0.78 -3.67
N PHE A 29 0.51 -0.21 -3.84
CA PHE A 29 0.61 -0.97 -5.09
C PHE A 29 -0.65 -1.81 -5.35
N ILE A 30 -1.20 -2.47 -4.32
CA ILE A 30 -2.46 -3.21 -4.42
C ILE A 30 -3.59 -2.25 -4.84
N PHE A 31 -3.72 -1.11 -4.15
CA PHE A 31 -4.72 -0.11 -4.48
C PHE A 31 -4.60 0.41 -5.91
N ALA A 32 -3.38 0.72 -6.38
CA ALA A 32 -3.13 1.15 -7.75
C ALA A 32 -3.58 0.11 -8.78
N GLY A 33 -3.32 -1.18 -8.52
CA GLY A 33 -3.80 -2.27 -9.37
C GLY A 33 -5.32 -2.38 -9.42
N LEU A 34 -5.99 -2.28 -8.26
CA LEU A 34 -7.45 -2.33 -8.18
C LEU A 34 -8.12 -1.12 -8.83
N TRP A 35 -7.58 0.07 -8.64
CA TRP A 35 -8.04 1.30 -9.29
C TRP A 35 -7.89 1.21 -10.82
N LEU A 36 -6.74 0.73 -11.29
CA LEU A 36 -6.50 0.51 -12.72
C LEU A 36 -7.45 -0.54 -13.30
N GLY A 37 -7.65 -1.65 -12.59
CA GLY A 37 -8.60 -2.70 -12.99
C GLY A 37 -10.04 -2.18 -13.11
N ALA A 38 -10.48 -1.36 -12.16
CA ALA A 38 -11.77 -0.70 -12.23
C ALA A 38 -11.87 0.26 -13.42
N TRP A 39 -10.81 1.02 -13.72
CA TRP A 39 -10.76 1.95 -14.84
C TRP A 39 -10.80 1.26 -16.21
N ILE A 40 -10.16 0.10 -16.38
CA ILE A 40 -10.17 -0.67 -17.65
C ILE A 40 -11.59 -0.99 -18.09
N ASP A 41 -12.47 -1.28 -17.13
CA ASP A 41 -13.89 -1.57 -17.36
C ASP A 41 -14.79 -0.35 -17.18
N ALA A 42 -14.24 0.87 -17.27
CA ALA A 42 -14.96 2.13 -17.08
C ALA A 42 -15.77 2.22 -15.77
N TYR A 43 -15.30 1.54 -14.72
CA TYR A 43 -15.96 1.41 -13.42
C TYR A 43 -17.36 0.74 -13.48
N GLU A 44 -17.67 -0.04 -14.52
CA GLU A 44 -18.96 -0.73 -14.65
C GLU A 44 -19.12 -1.86 -13.63
N ARG A 45 -18.07 -2.67 -13.43
CA ARG A 45 -18.07 -3.78 -12.45
C ARG A 45 -17.73 -3.33 -11.04
N VAL A 46 -16.75 -2.42 -10.93
CA VAL A 46 -16.28 -1.86 -9.66
C VAL A 46 -16.46 -0.35 -9.74
N GLY A 47 -17.55 0.15 -9.16
CA GLY A 47 -17.89 1.56 -9.19
C GLY A 47 -16.91 2.44 -8.41
N VAL A 48 -16.89 3.73 -8.74
CA VAL A 48 -16.04 4.75 -8.10
C VAL A 48 -16.20 4.76 -6.57
N ALA A 49 -17.43 4.59 -6.06
CA ALA A 49 -17.68 4.54 -4.62
C ALA A 49 -16.91 3.40 -3.92
N MET A 50 -16.83 2.23 -4.56
CA MET A 50 -16.08 1.10 -4.01
C MET A 50 -14.58 1.34 -4.06
N VAL A 51 -14.08 1.92 -5.14
CA VAL A 51 -12.67 2.30 -5.26
C VAL A 51 -12.28 3.32 -4.19
N VAL A 52 -13.11 4.34 -3.96
CA VAL A 52 -12.90 5.33 -2.88
C VAL A 52 -12.92 4.65 -1.51
N LEU A 53 -13.89 3.76 -1.25
CA LEU A 53 -13.97 3.02 0.01
C LEU A 53 -12.70 2.20 0.26
N ILE A 54 -12.26 1.41 -0.73
CA ILE A 54 -11.03 0.62 -0.63
C ILE A 54 -9.81 1.53 -0.45
N GLY A 55 -9.76 2.68 -1.13
CA GLY A 55 -8.69 3.66 -0.97
C GLY A 55 -8.62 4.24 0.44
N VAL A 56 -9.78 4.57 1.03
CA VAL A 56 -9.86 5.06 2.42
C VAL A 56 -9.44 3.97 3.41
N LEU A 57 -9.97 2.75 3.25
CA LEU A 57 -9.60 1.63 4.12
C LEU A 57 -8.12 1.26 3.99
N GLY A 58 -7.59 1.28 2.77
CA GLY A 58 -6.17 1.06 2.49
C GLY A 58 -5.29 2.13 3.12
N LEU A 59 -5.66 3.41 3.01
CA LEU A 59 -4.95 4.50 3.66
C LEU A 59 -4.93 4.36 5.18
N ILE A 60 -6.07 4.00 5.78
CA ILE A 60 -6.17 3.74 7.23
C ILE A 60 -5.25 2.58 7.62
N GLY A 61 -5.30 1.46 6.89
CA GLY A 61 -4.43 0.30 7.14
C GLY A 61 -2.95 0.65 7.06
N TRP A 62 -2.54 1.37 6.00
CA TRP A 62 -1.16 1.80 5.83
C TRP A 62 -0.67 2.71 6.96
N VAL A 63 -1.52 3.65 7.42
CA VAL A 63 -1.19 4.49 8.59
C VAL A 63 -1.05 3.65 9.86
N ILE A 64 -1.94 2.68 10.07
CA ILE A 64 -1.87 1.77 11.23
C ILE A 64 -0.57 0.97 11.19
N ASP A 65 -0.20 0.39 10.05
CA ASP A 65 1.04 -0.39 9.88
C ASP A 65 2.28 0.46 10.18
N PHE A 66 2.30 1.69 9.66
CA PHE A 66 3.37 2.66 9.92
C PHE A 66 3.49 2.99 11.41
N VAL A 67 2.38 3.33 12.06
CA VAL A 67 2.35 3.66 13.49
C VAL A 67 2.74 2.45 14.33
N ALA A 68 2.23 1.26 14.00
CA ALA A 68 2.57 0.01 14.70
C ALA A 68 4.07 -0.30 14.58
N GLY A 69 4.67 -0.11 13.41
CA GLY A 69 6.11 -0.27 13.19
C GLY A 69 6.94 0.68 14.05
N LEU A 70 6.57 1.97 14.09
CA LEU A 70 7.24 2.95 14.93
C LEU A 70 7.08 2.67 16.42
N LEU A 71 5.87 2.27 16.86
CA LEU A 71 5.62 1.90 18.25
C LEU A 71 6.38 0.63 18.65
N GLY A 72 6.48 -0.36 17.76
CA GLY A 72 7.29 -1.56 17.96
C GLY A 72 8.78 -1.24 18.12
N ALA A 73 9.32 -0.39 17.24
CA ALA A 73 10.70 0.09 17.35
C ALA A 73 10.93 0.86 18.66
N LYS A 74 9.99 1.71 19.05
CA LYS A 74 10.06 2.46 20.31
C LYS A 74 10.02 1.52 21.51
N ALA A 75 9.20 0.47 21.47
CA ALA A 75 9.04 -0.48 22.57
C ALA A 75 10.33 -1.27 22.87
N VAL A 76 11.21 -1.45 21.88
CA VAL A 76 12.54 -2.09 22.06
C VAL A 76 13.66 -1.08 22.39
N GLY A 77 13.31 0.17 22.71
CA GLY A 77 14.27 1.19 23.17
C GLY A 77 15.00 1.94 22.05
N ALA A 78 14.43 1.99 20.84
CA ALA A 78 15.01 2.77 19.75
C ALA A 78 15.16 4.25 20.12
N SER A 79 16.31 4.85 19.80
CA SER A 79 16.54 6.28 20.00
C SER A 79 15.65 7.13 19.08
N ALA A 80 15.45 8.41 19.42
CA ALA A 80 14.66 9.31 18.59
C ALA A 80 15.21 9.43 17.15
N MET A 81 16.55 9.38 16.99
CA MET A 81 17.20 9.37 15.68
C MET A 81 16.93 8.07 14.91
N ALA A 82 16.92 6.92 15.60
CA ALA A 82 16.58 5.63 14.99
C ALA A 82 15.11 5.58 14.55
N LEU A 83 14.19 6.12 15.36
CA LEU A 83 12.78 6.24 14.99
C LEU A 83 12.57 7.19 13.80
N GLY A 84 13.27 8.32 13.76
CA GLY A 84 13.23 9.24 12.62
C GLY A 84 13.77 8.60 11.34
N GLY A 85 14.87 7.86 11.44
CA GLY A 85 15.43 7.09 10.34
C GLY A 85 14.49 5.97 9.85
N ALA A 86 13.83 5.25 10.77
CA ALA A 86 12.85 4.23 10.43
C ALA A 86 11.59 4.82 9.79
N ALA A 87 11.10 5.97 10.28
CA ALA A 87 9.98 6.69 9.70
C ALA A 87 10.27 7.13 8.26
N LEU A 88 11.44 7.73 8.04
CA LEU A 88 11.88 8.14 6.70
C LEU A 88 12.09 6.94 5.79
N GLY A 89 12.72 5.87 6.29
CA GLY A 89 12.91 4.62 5.56
C GLY A 89 11.59 3.95 5.18
N ALA A 90 10.57 4.01 6.03
CA ALA A 90 9.24 3.46 5.72
C ALA A 90 8.41 4.33 4.77
N LEU A 91 8.69 5.64 4.69
CA LEU A 91 8.03 6.56 3.76
C LEU A 91 8.70 6.61 2.38
N LEU A 92 10.03 6.44 2.34
CA LEU A 92 10.86 6.56 1.12
C LEU A 92 11.30 5.20 0.55
N GLY A 93 11.10 4.12 1.31
CA GLY A 93 11.34 2.73 0.89
C GLY A 93 10.48 2.33 -0.30
#